data_AF-A0A383EKD3-F1
#
_entry.id   AF-A0A383EKD3-F1
#
_cell.length_a   1.000
_cell.length_b   1.000
_cell.length_c   1.000
_cell.angle_alpha   90.00
_cell.angle_beta   90.00
_cell.angle_gamma   90.00
#
_symmetry.space_group_name_H-M   'P 1'
#
loop_
_entity.id
_entity.type
_entity.pdbx_description
1 polymer ?
#
loop_
_entity_poly.entity_id
_entity_poly.type
_entity_poly.pdbx_seq_one_letter_code
_entity_poly.pdbx_strand_id
1 'polypeptide(L)'
;MITQDKIDHYNEHGWVVVEGVFTPEEVERIAEISLVMSENEEMPEDQGQSYKLDLSEDGRTAPRKIDHPFLKHPAFQSFALDVRLEKILTVLLGDRPLLKGDQVFMKPPHFGSAKPYH
;
A
#
# COMPACT_ATOMS: atom_id res chain seq x y z
N MET A 1 -4.65 2.56 20.79
CA MET A 1 -4.43 4.02 20.89
C MET A 1 -2.93 4.22 20.81
N ILE A 2 -2.45 5.16 19.98
CA ILE A 2 -1.01 5.42 19.84
C ILE A 2 -0.48 6.06 21.14
N THR A 3 0.73 5.70 21.55
CA THR A 3 1.36 6.14 22.80
C THR A 3 2.09 7.46 22.63
N GLN A 4 2.36 8.19 23.72
CA GLN A 4 2.98 9.51 23.66
C GLN A 4 4.40 9.46 23.06
N ASP A 5 5.21 8.46 23.41
CA ASP A 5 6.54 8.24 22.83
C ASP A 5 6.51 8.09 21.31
N LYS A 6 5.48 7.43 20.78
CA LYS A 6 5.26 7.27 19.33
C LYS A 6 4.84 8.59 18.67
N ILE A 7 4.05 9.41 19.35
CA ILE A 7 3.68 10.75 18.88
C ILE A 7 4.91 11.66 18.84
N ASP A 8 5.72 11.64 19.91
CA ASP A 8 6.94 12.45 20.00
C ASP A 8 7.95 12.05 18.91
N HIS A 9 8.14 10.75 18.69
CA HIS A 9 8.98 10.23 17.61
C HIS A 9 8.48 10.65 16.22
N TYR A 10 7.16 10.61 15.98
CA TYR A 10 6.59 11.10 14.72
C TYR A 10 6.87 12.59 14.51
N ASN A 11 6.73 13.41 15.54
CA ASN A 11 6.97 14.85 15.47
C ASN A 11 8.46 15.18 15.26
N GLU A 12 9.38 14.41 15.87
CA GLU A 12 10.82 14.64 15.74
C GLU A 12 11.39 14.12 14.41
N HIS A 13 10.92 12.97 13.93
CA HIS A 13 11.55 12.25 12.82
C HIS A 13 10.70 12.17 11.55
N GLY A 14 9.43 12.57 11.59
CA GLY A 14 8.51 12.50 10.44
C GLY A 14 7.99 11.10 10.12
N TRP A 15 8.26 10.09 10.96
CA TRP A 15 7.76 8.72 10.81
C TRP A 15 7.55 8.04 12.15
N VAL A 16 6.71 7.00 12.18
CA VAL A 16 6.52 6.14 13.35
C VAL A 16 6.03 4.76 12.93
N VAL A 17 6.39 3.72 13.67
CA VAL A 17 5.87 2.35 13.49
C VAL A 17 4.82 2.05 14.55
N VAL A 18 3.64 1.60 14.12
CA VAL A 18 2.57 1.11 15.00
C VAL A 18 2.28 -0.34 14.62
N GLU A 19 2.67 -1.26 15.50
CA GLU A 19 2.49 -2.70 15.29
C GLU A 19 1.07 -3.14 15.66
N GLY A 20 0.61 -4.24 15.08
CA GLY A 20 -0.64 -4.89 15.48
C GLY A 20 -1.90 -4.06 15.22
N VAL A 21 -1.88 -3.15 14.24
CA VAL A 21 -3.09 -2.43 13.81
C VAL A 21 -4.13 -3.41 13.24
N PHE A 22 -3.65 -4.38 12.47
CA PHE A 22 -4.43 -5.46 11.87
C PHE A 22 -3.89 -6.82 12.32
N THR A 23 -4.74 -7.84 12.33
CA THR A 23 -4.32 -9.22 12.60
C THR A 23 -3.63 -9.82 11.38
N PRO A 24 -2.81 -10.88 11.55
CA PRO A 24 -2.20 -11.57 10.42
C PRO A 24 -3.21 -12.02 9.36
N GLU A 25 -4.39 -12.49 9.78
CA GLU A 25 -5.44 -12.98 8.88
C GLU A 25 -6.11 -11.85 8.09
N GLU A 26 -6.23 -10.65 8.69
CA GLU A 26 -6.73 -9.47 7.99
C GLU A 26 -5.74 -9.01 6.92
N VAL A 27 -4.44 -9.04 7.24
CA VAL A 27 -3.37 -8.67 6.31
C VAL A 27 -3.27 -9.67 5.16
N GLU A 28 -3.29 -10.97 5.48
CA GLU A 28 -3.20 -12.04 4.47
C GLU A 28 -4.33 -11.93 3.45
N ARG A 29 -5.57 -11.69 3.91
CA ARG A 29 -6.72 -11.52 3.01
C ARG A 29 -6.54 -10.38 2.02
N ILE A 30 -5.99 -9.24 2.45
CA ILE A 30 -5.74 -8.11 1.56
C ILE A 30 -4.59 -8.43 0.60
N ALA A 31 -3.59 -9.19 1.03
CA ALA A 31 -2.50 -9.67 0.18
C ALA A 31 -3.02 -10.62 -0.91
N GLU A 32 -3.82 -11.62 -0.56
CA GLU A 32 -4.45 -12.55 -1.51
C GLU A 32 -5.30 -11.82 -2.55
N ILE A 33 -6.16 -10.88 -2.13
CA ILE A 33 -6.96 -10.05 -3.03
C ILE A 33 -6.06 -9.24 -3.96
N SER A 34 -4.97 -8.68 -3.44
CA SER A 34 -4.01 -7.92 -4.24
C SER A 34 -3.34 -8.79 -5.30
N LEU A 35 -2.97 -10.04 -4.96
CA LEU A 35 -2.38 -10.98 -5.90
C LEU A 35 -3.36 -11.33 -7.03
N VAL A 36 -4.58 -11.76 -6.68
CA VAL A 36 -5.62 -12.09 -7.68
C VAL A 36 -5.94 -10.89 -8.57
N MET A 37 -6.02 -9.68 -8.00
CA MET A 37 -6.27 -8.49 -8.79
C MET A 37 -5.10 -8.12 -9.69
N SER A 38 -3.86 -8.36 -9.24
CA SER A 38 -2.68 -8.09 -10.05
C SER A 38 -2.63 -8.95 -11.32
N GLU A 39 -3.08 -10.21 -11.25
CA GLU A 39 -3.17 -11.10 -12.41
C GLU A 39 -4.14 -10.58 -13.49
N ASN A 40 -5.15 -9.81 -13.07
CA ASN A 40 -6.18 -9.25 -13.93
C ASN A 40 -5.93 -7.77 -14.29
N GLU A 41 -4.84 -7.18 -13.79
CA GLU A 41 -4.51 -5.79 -14.08
C GLU A 41 -4.07 -5.70 -15.55
N GLU A 42 -4.77 -4.89 -16.35
CA GLU A 42 -4.44 -4.70 -17.76
C GLU A 42 -2.98 -4.25 -17.91
N MET A 43 -2.19 -5.08 -18.59
CA MET A 43 -0.84 -4.75 -19.00
C MET A 43 -0.97 -3.66 -20.09
N PRO A 44 -0.49 -2.42 -19.85
CA PRO A 44 -0.52 -1.42 -20.90
C PRO A 44 0.25 -1.94 -22.12
N GLU A 45 -0.40 -1.92 -23.29
CA GLU A 45 0.18 -2.36 -24.57
C GLU A 45 1.44 -1.55 -24.96
N ASP A 46 1.63 -0.39 -24.35
CA ASP A 46 2.74 0.52 -24.58
C ASP A 46 3.91 0.28 -23.61
N GLN A 47 5.05 -0.12 -24.18
CA GLN A 47 6.34 -0.33 -23.49
C GLN A 47 6.90 0.95 -22.84
N GLY A 48 6.33 2.13 -23.12
CA GLY A 48 6.69 3.40 -22.49
C GLY A 48 6.30 3.54 -21.01
N GLN A 49 5.52 2.60 -20.44
CA GLN A 49 5.03 2.64 -19.05
C GLN A 49 5.88 1.79 -18.08
N SER A 50 7.22 1.90 -18.14
CA SER A 50 8.17 1.18 -17.25
C SER A 50 7.94 1.40 -15.75
N TYR A 51 7.11 2.37 -15.36
CA TYR A 51 6.72 2.61 -13.97
C TYR A 51 5.65 1.63 -13.44
N LYS A 52 4.88 1.00 -14.33
CA LYS A 52 3.78 0.08 -13.99
C LYS A 52 4.16 -1.39 -14.06
N LEU A 53 5.29 -1.69 -14.70
CA LEU A 53 5.71 -3.03 -15.07
C LEU A 53 7.11 -3.29 -14.54
N ASP A 54 7.39 -4.52 -14.14
CA ASP A 54 8.74 -5.03 -13.89
C ASP A 54 8.86 -6.38 -14.61
N LEU A 55 10.06 -6.96 -14.64
CA LEU A 55 10.27 -8.29 -15.19
C LEU A 55 10.08 -9.34 -14.09
N SER A 56 9.45 -10.46 -14.41
CA SER A 56 9.49 -11.69 -13.60
C SER A 56 10.79 -12.46 -13.85
N GLU A 57 11.02 -13.49 -13.04
CA GLU A 57 12.21 -14.36 -13.15
C GLU A 57 12.35 -15.04 -14.51
N ASP A 58 11.24 -15.35 -15.18
CA ASP A 58 11.20 -15.95 -16.52
C ASP A 58 11.22 -14.91 -17.66
N GLY A 59 11.44 -13.62 -17.34
CA GLY A 59 11.51 -12.53 -18.30
C GLY A 59 10.17 -12.05 -18.84
N ARG A 60 9.04 -12.50 -18.27
CA ARG A 60 7.72 -11.97 -18.60
C ARG A 60 7.47 -10.64 -17.89
N THR A 61 6.55 -9.86 -18.45
CA THR A 61 6.08 -8.64 -17.81
C THR A 61 5.20 -9.00 -16.61
N ALA A 62 5.52 -8.46 -15.44
CA ALA A 62 4.73 -8.60 -14.21
C ALA A 62 4.19 -7.25 -13.73
N PRO A 63 2.96 -7.20 -13.18
CA PRO A 63 2.41 -5.95 -12.65
C PRO A 63 3.22 -5.51 -11.43
N ARG A 64 3.71 -4.27 -11.44
CA ARG A 64 4.48 -3.70 -10.33
C ARG A 64 3.59 -2.96 -9.32
N LYS A 65 2.39 -2.56 -9.74
CA LYS A 65 1.47 -1.82 -8.90
C LYS A 65 0.02 -1.97 -9.35
N ILE A 66 -0.89 -1.78 -8.40
CA ILE A 66 -2.30 -1.52 -8.66
C ILE A 66 -2.54 -0.04 -8.31
N ASP A 67 -2.92 0.76 -9.31
CA ASP A 67 -3.33 2.16 -9.08
C ASP A 67 -4.79 2.21 -8.59
N HIS A 68 -5.06 3.04 -7.58
CA HIS A 68 -6.39 3.30 -7.03
C HIS A 68 -7.19 2.04 -6.62
N PRO A 69 -6.60 1.09 -5.86
CA PRO A 69 -7.28 -0.14 -5.44
C PRO A 69 -8.60 0.11 -4.69
N PHE A 70 -8.73 1.22 -3.98
CA PHE A 70 -9.96 1.68 -3.31
C PHE A 70 -11.16 1.73 -4.25
N LEU A 71 -10.97 2.14 -5.51
CA LEU A 71 -12.05 2.22 -6.50
C LEU A 71 -12.37 0.86 -7.14
N LYS A 72 -11.52 -0.14 -6.93
CA LYS A 72 -11.57 -1.42 -7.65
C LYS A 72 -12.15 -2.57 -6.83
N HIS A 73 -11.97 -2.58 -5.51
CA HIS A 73 -12.48 -3.67 -4.68
C HIS A 73 -12.94 -3.21 -3.28
N PRO A 74 -14.12 -3.65 -2.79
CA PRO A 74 -14.65 -3.23 -1.49
C PRO A 74 -13.72 -3.51 -0.31
N ALA A 75 -12.95 -4.60 -0.35
CA ALA A 75 -11.99 -4.91 0.72
C ALA A 75 -10.94 -3.81 0.92
N PHE A 76 -10.49 -3.15 -0.16
CA PHE A 76 -9.57 -2.02 -0.03
C PHE A 76 -10.25 -0.78 0.56
N GLN A 77 -11.54 -0.58 0.30
CA GLN A 77 -12.31 0.49 0.94
C GLN A 77 -12.44 0.24 2.44
N SER A 78 -12.83 -0.98 2.82
CA SER A 78 -12.93 -1.37 4.22
C SER A 78 -11.58 -1.27 4.94
N PHE A 79 -10.49 -1.66 4.28
CA PHE A 79 -9.14 -1.57 4.83
C PHE A 79 -8.68 -0.12 5.00
N ALA A 80 -8.83 0.72 3.97
CA ALA A 80 -8.38 2.12 4.01
C ALA A 80 -9.22 3.02 4.93
N LEU A 81 -10.50 2.69 5.13
CA LEU A 81 -11.42 3.42 6.01
C LEU A 81 -11.58 2.78 7.39
N ASP A 82 -10.72 1.82 7.76
CA ASP A 82 -10.83 1.16 9.05
C ASP A 82 -10.65 2.16 10.20
N VAL A 83 -11.57 2.11 11.17
CA VAL A 83 -11.59 3.02 12.32
C VAL A 83 -10.30 2.97 13.16
N ARG A 84 -9.57 1.84 13.13
CA ARG A 84 -8.28 1.70 13.80
C ARG A 84 -7.22 2.60 13.16
N LEU A 85 -7.17 2.64 11.82
CA LEU A 85 -6.30 3.56 11.08
C LEU A 85 -6.74 5.01 11.27
N GLU A 86 -8.04 5.30 11.13
CA GLU A 86 -8.58 6.65 11.29
C GLU A 86 -8.22 7.24 12.66
N LYS A 87 -8.36 6.46 13.74
CA LYS A 87 -8.02 6.90 15.10
C LYS A 87 -6.53 7.22 15.27
N ILE A 88 -5.65 6.41 14.67
CA ILE A 88 -4.21 6.64 14.74
C ILE A 88 -3.85 7.92 13.97
N LEU A 89 -4.33 8.02 12.73
CA LEU A 89 -4.04 9.15 11.84
C LEU A 89 -4.63 10.47 12.38
N THR A 90 -5.81 10.45 12.98
CA THR A 90 -6.41 11.64 13.60
C THR A 90 -5.51 12.21 14.71
N VAL A 91 -4.90 11.35 15.52
CA VAL A 91 -3.98 11.78 16.58
C VAL A 91 -2.69 12.36 15.98
N LEU A 92 -2.14 11.70 14.96
CA LEU A 92 -0.87 12.13 14.34
C LEU A 92 -1.02 13.41 13.50
N LEU A 93 -2.14 13.57 12.79
CA LEU A 93 -2.38 14.70 11.90
C LEU A 93 -3.08 15.88 12.60
N GLY A 94 -3.66 15.66 13.77
CA GLY A 94 -4.40 16.68 14.53
C GLY A 94 -5.78 17.03 13.96
N ASP A 95 -6.21 16.39 12.88
CA ASP A 95 -7.53 16.55 12.25
C ASP A 95 -7.96 15.24 11.59
N ARG A 96 -9.21 15.18 11.13
CA ARG A 96 -9.77 14.02 10.45
C ARG A 96 -8.99 13.72 9.15
N PRO A 97 -8.41 12.53 9.00
CA PRO A 97 -7.71 12.16 7.77
C PRO A 97 -8.67 12.04 6.58
N LEU A 98 -8.20 12.44 5.41
CA LEU A 98 -8.89 12.22 4.13
C LEU A 98 -8.02 11.36 3.22
N LEU A 99 -8.63 10.41 2.52
CA LEU A 99 -7.92 9.61 1.51
C LEU A 99 -7.63 10.48 0.27
N LYS A 100 -6.35 10.80 0.05
CA LYS A 100 -5.91 11.57 -1.13
C LYS A 100 -5.57 10.67 -2.33
N GLY A 101 -5.02 9.49 -2.06
CA GLY A 101 -4.62 8.51 -3.05
C GLY A 101 -4.09 7.25 -2.40
N ASP A 102 -4.09 6.17 -3.16
CA ASP A 102 -3.81 4.81 -2.69
C ASP A 102 -3.22 3.97 -3.82
N GLN A 103 -2.29 3.08 -3.46
CA GLN A 103 -1.59 2.19 -4.38
C GLN A 103 -1.20 0.92 -3.65
N VAL A 104 -1.30 -0.23 -4.33
CA VAL A 104 -0.59 -1.45 -3.90
C VAL A 104 0.71 -1.51 -4.68
N PHE A 105 1.84 -1.61 -3.98
CA PHE A 105 3.13 -1.86 -4.60
C PHE A 105 3.51 -3.32 -4.46
N MET A 106 3.90 -3.93 -5.57
CA MET A 106 4.35 -5.31 -5.65
C MET A 106 5.79 -5.32 -6.16
N LYS A 107 6.64 -6.11 -5.51
CA LYS A 107 8.02 -6.35 -5.95
C LYS A 107 8.08 -7.82 -6.37
N PRO A 108 8.27 -8.11 -7.67
CA PRO A 108 8.43 -9.48 -8.09
C PRO A 108 9.59 -10.18 -7.35
N PRO A 109 9.51 -11.50 -7.15
CA PRO A 109 10.65 -12.24 -6.62
C PRO A 109 11.89 -12.01 -7.47
N HIS A 110 13.04 -11.79 -6.81
CA HIS A 110 14.36 -11.57 -7.45
C HIS A 110 14.48 -10.30 -8.34
N PHE A 111 13.40 -9.55 -8.52
CA PHE A 111 13.35 -8.36 -9.37
C PHE A 111 12.66 -7.20 -8.64
N GLY A 112 13.31 -6.04 -8.63
CA GLY A 112 12.77 -4.89 -7.91
C GLY A 112 13.60 -3.66 -8.17
N SER A 113 13.32 -2.99 -9.28
CA SER A 113 14.04 -1.77 -9.64
C SER A 113 14.01 -0.75 -8.49
N ALA A 114 15.14 -0.11 -8.21
CA ALA A 114 15.25 0.85 -7.12
C ALA A 114 14.26 2.00 -7.30
N LYS A 115 13.68 2.48 -6.18
CA LYS A 115 12.92 3.73 -6.16
C LYS A 115 13.87 4.82 -5.65
N PRO A 116 14.20 5.84 -6.47
CA PRO A 116 15.01 6.96 -6.02
C PRO A 116 14.35 7.68 -4.83
N TYR A 117 15.19 8.31 -3.99
CA TYR A 117 14.70 9.18 -2.93
C TYR A 117 13.87 10.33 -3.51
N HIS A 118 12.72 10.59 -2.89
CA HIS A 118 11.78 11.66 -3.19
C HIS A 118 11.08 12.12 -1.92
#